data_AF-A0A6B3I9V6-F1
#
_entry.id   AF-A0A6B3I9V6-F1
#
_cell.length_a   1.000
_cell.length_b   1.000
_cell.length_c   1.000
_cell.angle_alpha   90.00
_cell.angle_beta   90.00
_cell.angle_gamma   90.00
#
_symmetry.space_group_name_H-M   'P 1'
#
loop_
_entity.id
_entity.type
_entity.pdbx_description
1 polymer ?
#
loop_
_entity_poly.entity_id
_entity_poly.type
_entity_poly.pdbx_seq_one_letter_code
_entity_poly.pdbx_strand_id
1 'polypeptide(L)' 'AGMFVHMMRVFFTGAFRKPREVNWLFGFLLFVLGMFTGFTGYSLPDDLLSGTGVRFTQGAILSVPIVGTYISMFLFGGEF' A
#
# COMPACT_ATOMS: atom_id res chain seq x y z
N ALA A 1 1.56 -12.93 2.35
CA ALA A 1 0.55 -14.00 2.52
C ALA A 1 0.09 -14.18 3.97
N GLY A 2 0.99 -14.49 4.93
CA GLY A 2 0.60 -14.77 6.33
C GLY A 2 -0.22 -13.67 7.02
N MET A 3 0.14 -12.39 6.82
CA MET A 3 -0.63 -11.26 7.35
C MET A 3 -2.08 -11.24 6.86
N PHE A 4 -2.32 -11.48 5.56
CA PHE A 4 -3.67 -11.52 4.99
C PHE A 4 -4.50 -12.66 5.59
N VAL A 5 -3.92 -13.86 5.67
CA VAL A 5 -4.58 -15.02 6.29
C VAL A 5 -4.91 -14.75 7.76
N HIS A 6 -3.99 -14.12 8.49
CA HIS A 6 -4.23 -13.71 9.87
C HIS A 6 -5.40 -12.72 9.99
N MET A 7 -5.46 -11.72 9.10
CA MET A 7 -6.55 -10.75 9.05
C MET A 7 -7.90 -11.43 8.77
N MET A 8 -7.96 -12.36 7.81
CA MET A 8 -9.17 -13.16 7.54
C MET A 8 -9.60 -13.95 8.78
N ARG A 9 -8.66 -14.62 9.45
CA ARG A 9 -8.96 -15.37 10.68
C ARG A 9 -9.56 -14.47 11.75
N VAL A 10 -8.98 -13.29 12.00
CA VAL A 10 -9.49 -12.34 13.01
C VAL A 10 -10.87 -11.82 12.63
N PHE A 11 -11.13 -11.57 11.34
CA PHE A 11 -12.42 -11.15 10.83
C PHE A 11 -13.51 -12.22 11.01
N PHE A 12 -13.30 -13.43 10.48
CA PHE A 12 -14.31 -14.49 10.53
C PHE A 12 -14.58 -15.02 11.95
N THR A 13 -13.59 -14.95 12.84
CA THR A 13 -13.77 -15.33 14.25
C THR A 13 -14.32 -14.20 15.12
N GLY A 14 -14.53 -12.99 14.57
CA GLY A 14 -15.03 -11.84 15.32
C GLY A 14 -14.07 -11.31 16.40
N ALA A 15 -12.78 -11.67 16.33
CA ALA A 15 -11.80 -11.37 17.36
C ALA A 15 -11.38 -9.88 17.40
N PHE A 16 -11.83 -9.07 16.45
CA PHE A 16 -11.61 -7.62 16.41
C PHE A 16 -12.57 -6.82 17.31
N ARG A 17 -13.64 -7.43 17.83
CA ARG A 17 -14.62 -6.76 18.69
C ARG A 17 -14.00 -6.33 20.03
N LYS A 18 -14.72 -5.48 20.77
CA LYS A 18 -14.34 -5.04 22.12
C LYS A 18 -13.80 -6.23 22.96
N PRO A 19 -12.66 -6.07 23.66
CA PRO A 19 -11.85 -4.85 23.83
C PRO A 19 -10.72 -4.65 22.81
N ARG A 20 -10.71 -5.35 21.67
CA ARG A 20 -9.54 -5.44 20.76
C ARG A 20 -9.61 -4.58 19.49
N GLU A 21 -10.53 -3.61 19.45
CA GLU A 21 -10.78 -2.76 18.28
C GLU A 21 -9.55 -1.96 17.85
N VAL A 22 -8.82 -1.40 18.82
CA VAL A 22 -7.59 -0.64 18.56
C VAL A 22 -6.48 -1.54 18.02
N ASN A 23 -6.36 -2.77 18.56
CA ASN A 23 -5.39 -3.74 18.05
C ASN A 23 -5.70 -4.15 16.61
N TRP A 24 -6.98 -4.21 16.24
CA TRP A 24 -7.40 -4.46 14.87
C TRP A 24 -7.00 -3.32 13.92
N LEU A 25 -7.16 -2.06 14.34
CA LEU A 25 -6.72 -0.90 13.56
C LEU A 25 -5.20 -0.92 13.32
N PHE A 26 -4.40 -1.22 14.35
CA PHE A 26 -2.96 -1.39 14.19
C PHE A 26 -2.61 -2.57 13.27
N GLY A 27 -3.32 -3.70 13.39
CA GLY A 27 -3.14 -4.84 12.49
C GLY A 27 -3.41 -4.49 11.03
N PHE A 28 -4.48 -3.74 10.77
CA PHE A 28 -4.80 -3.24 9.42
C PHE A 28 -3.76 -2.24 8.91
N LEU A 29 -3.32 -1.30 9.75
CA LEU A 29 -2.26 -0.36 9.39
C LEU A 29 -0.96 -1.10 9.01
N LEU A 30 -0.56 -2.10 9.80
CA LEU A 30 0.61 -2.93 9.50
C LEU A 30 0.43 -3.71 8.19
N PHE A 31 -0.77 -4.18 7.89
CA PHE A 31 -1.06 -4.85 6.62
C PHE A 31 -0.85 -3.89 5.43
N VAL A 32 -1.37 -2.65 5.50
CA VAL A 32 -1.20 -1.63 4.47
C VAL A 32 0.28 -1.23 4.31
N LEU A 33 0.98 -0.98 5.42
CA LEU A 33 2.42 -0.68 5.39
C LEU A 33 3.23 -1.83 4.80
N GLY A 34 2.90 -3.08 5.15
CA GLY A 34 3.53 -4.26 4.57
C GLY A 34 3.32 -4.38 3.05
N MET A 35 2.14 -3.99 2.55
CA MET A 35 1.90 -3.92 1.10
C MET A 35 2.76 -2.85 0.43
N PHE A 36 2.86 -1.65 1.02
CA PHE A 36 3.73 -0.59 0.50
C PHE A 36 5.20 -1.00 0.48
N THR A 37 5.71 -1.59 1.58
CA THR A 37 7.08 -2.10 1.65
C THR A 37 7.34 -3.19 0.63
N GLY A 38 6.37 -4.08 0.39
CA GLY A 38 6.45 -5.10 -0.64
C GLY A 38 6.54 -4.49 -2.04
N PHE A 39 5.71 -3.50 -2.34
CA PHE A 39 5.74 -2.78 -3.61
C PHE A 39 7.06 -2.04 -3.82
N THR A 40 7.48 -1.20 -2.86
CA THR A 40 8.72 -0.43 -3.00
C THR A 40 9.95 -1.34 -3.08
N GLY A 41 9.99 -2.42 -2.29
CA GLY A 41 11.08 -3.41 -2.36
C GLY A 41 11.14 -4.14 -3.70
N TYR A 42 9.99 -4.53 -4.26
CA TYR A 42 9.89 -5.09 -5.61
C TYR A 42 10.28 -4.08 -6.69
N SER A 43 10.10 -2.77 -6.46
CA SER A 43 10.45 -1.72 -7.41
C SER A 43 11.94 -1.39 -7.48
N LEU A 44 12.76 -1.80 -6.50
CA LEU A 44 14.20 -1.45 -6.44
C LEU A 44 15.08 -1.97 -7.60
N PRO A 45 14.86 -3.18 -8.16
CA PRO A 45 15.71 -3.70 -9.23
C PRO A 45 15.60 -2.97 -10.58
N ASP A 46 14.57 -2.13 -10.77
CA ASP A 46 14.34 -1.32 -11.97
C ASP A 46 14.41 -2.12 -13.30
N ASP A 47 13.81 -3.30 -13.30
CA ASP A 47 13.58 -4.08 -14.51
C ASP A 47 12.28 -3.66 -15.22
N LEU A 48 12.03 -4.22 -16.42
CA LEU A 48 10.84 -3.87 -17.21
C LEU A 48 9.52 -4.07 -16.44
N LEU A 49 9.43 -5.12 -15.63
CA LEU A 49 8.20 -5.48 -14.93
C LEU A 49 7.97 -4.58 -13.70
N SER A 50 9.03 -4.25 -12.98
CA SER A 50 8.98 -3.33 -11.84
C SER A 50 8.75 -1.89 -12.30
N GLY A 51 9.43 -1.44 -13.36
CA GLY A 51 9.25 -0.11 -13.94
C GLY A 51 7.83 0.13 -14.49
N THR A 52 7.22 -0.86 -15.15
CA THR A 52 5.81 -0.77 -15.61
C THR A 52 4.84 -0.68 -14.43
N GLY A 53 5.11 -1.38 -13.32
CA GLY A 53 4.36 -1.25 -12.08
C GLY A 53 4.47 0.14 -11.45
N VAL A 54 5.66 0.72 -11.40
CA VAL A 54 5.88 2.09 -10.92
C VAL A 54 5.16 3.11 -11.80
N ARG A 55 5.21 2.93 -13.13
CA ARG A 55 4.48 3.79 -14.08
C ARG A 55 2.97 3.76 -13.86
N PHE A 56 2.43 2.58 -13.61
CA PHE A 56 1.01 2.44 -13.27
C PHE A 56 0.66 3.20 -11.99
N THR A 57 1.48 3.07 -10.94
CA THR A 57 1.27 3.79 -9.67
C THR A 57 1.33 5.31 -9.85
N GLN A 58 2.27 5.82 -10.65
CA GLN A 58 2.30 7.24 -11.00
C GLN A 58 1.03 7.68 -11.74
N GLY A 59 0.55 6.89 -12.70
CA GLY A 59 -0.72 7.16 -13.40
C GLY A 59 -1.92 7.20 -12.44
N ALA A 60 -1.97 6.30 -11.46
CA ALA A 60 -2.99 6.32 -10.41
C ALA A 60 -2.90 7.57 -9.53
N ILE A 61 -1.69 8.04 -9.19
CA ILE A 61 -1.49 9.30 -8.44
C ILE A 61 -1.99 10.50 -9.24
N LEU A 62 -1.68 10.56 -10.54
CA LEU A 62 -2.12 11.64 -11.43
C LEU A 62 -3.64 11.66 -11.64
N SER A 63 -4.34 10.54 -11.41
CA SER A 63 -5.80 10.49 -11.49
C SER A 63 -6.50 11.25 -10.35
N VAL A 64 -5.79 11.57 -9.26
CA VAL A 64 -6.34 12.32 -8.13
C VAL A 64 -6.53 13.79 -8.53
N PRO A 65 -7.78 14.31 -8.56
CA PRO A 65 -8.01 15.69 -8.94
C PRO A 65 -7.39 16.65 -7.92
N ILE A 66 -7.06 17.86 -8.37
CA ILE A 66 -6.52 18.97 -7.58
C ILE A 66 -5.06 18.76 -7.12
N VAL A 67 -4.75 17.62 -6.51
CA VAL A 67 -3.45 17.39 -5.83
C VAL A 67 -2.55 16.36 -6.50
N GLY A 68 -3.04 15.59 -7.48
CA GLY A 68 -2.29 14.48 -8.09
C GLY A 68 -0.96 14.89 -8.72
N THR A 69 -0.91 16.02 -9.41
CA THR A 69 0.32 16.55 -10.02
C THR A 69 1.37 16.93 -8.98
N TYR A 70 0.97 17.55 -7.87
CA TYR A 70 1.88 17.91 -6.76
C TYR A 70 2.43 16.66 -6.06
N ILE A 71 1.58 15.65 -5.83
CA ILE A 71 2.00 14.39 -5.20
C ILE A 71 2.99 13.65 -6.11
N SER A 72 2.71 13.57 -7.41
CA SER A 72 3.63 12.97 -8.38
C SER A 72 4.97 13.70 -8.39
N MET A 73 4.97 15.03 -8.42
CA MET A 73 6.20 15.82 -8.36
C MET A 73 6.99 15.59 -7.06
N PHE A 74 6.32 15.51 -5.91
CA PHE A 74 6.99 15.27 -4.62
C PHE A 74 7.62 13.88 -4.53
N LEU A 75 6.97 12.87 -5.09
CA LEU A 75 7.44 11.48 -5.02
C LEU A 75 8.53 11.16 -6.05
N PHE A 76 8.41 11.69 -7.27
CA PHE A 76 9.30 11.35 -8.38
C PHE A 76 10.34 12.43 -8.72
N GLY A 77 10.20 13.65 -8.19
CA GLY A 77 11.18 14.74 -8.37
C GLY A 77 11.20 15.37 -9.78
N GLY A 78 10.34 14.93 -10.69
CA GLY A 78 10.26 15.42 -12.06
C GLY A 78 9.29 14.61 -12.92
N GLU A 79 9.40 14.76 -14.24
CA GLU A 79 8.71 13.87 -15.17
C GLU A 79 9.32 12.46 -15.09
N PHE A 80 8.45 11.49 -14.90
CA PHE A 80 8.76 10.06 -14.96
C PHE A 80 8.32 9.51 -16.32
#